data_AF-A0A9Q1QY88-F1
#
_entry.id   AF-A0A9Q1QY88-F1
#
_cell.length_a   1.000
_cell.length_b   1.000
_cell.length_c   1.000
_cell.angle_alpha   90.00
_cell.angle_beta   90.00
_cell.angle_gamma   90.00
#
_symmetry.space_group_name_H-M   'P 1'
#
loop_
_entity.id
_entity.type
_entity.pdbx_description
1 polymer ?
#
loop_
_entity_poly.entity_id
_entity_poly.type
_entity_poly.pdbx_seq_one_letter_code
_entity_poly.pdbx_strand_id
1 'polypeptide(L)'
;MRHLKGEDISSLNYRELMILEDALENGVTSIRNKQNEFLRMMRKKTQSMEEEQEQLNCQLRQLEIASMNKNMGEIGEVFQQRENHEYQNQMPFAFRVQPMQPNLQEMF
;
A
#
# COMPACT_ATOMS: atom_id res chain seq x y z
N MET A 1 12.56 23.06 -38.29
CA MET A 1 12.51 21.72 -37.66
C MET A 1 13.44 20.70 -38.32
N ARG A 2 13.74 20.80 -39.63
CA ARG A 2 14.67 19.89 -40.33
C ARG A 2 16.05 19.82 -39.67
N HIS A 3 16.68 20.96 -39.39
CA HIS A 3 18.00 21.00 -38.75
C HIS A 3 18.03 20.40 -37.34
N LEU A 4 16.97 20.60 -36.54
CA LEU A 4 16.85 19.97 -35.22
C LEU A 4 16.68 18.44 -35.29
N LYS A 5 16.28 17.92 -36.45
CA LYS A 5 16.21 16.48 -36.73
C LYS A 5 17.48 15.94 -37.41
N GLY A 6 18.50 16.78 -37.62
CA GLY A 6 19.72 16.39 -38.33
C GLY A 6 19.62 16.46 -39.85
N GLU A 7 18.55 17.02 -40.40
CA GLU A 7 18.37 17.20 -41.85
C GLU A 7 18.96 18.55 -42.32
N ASP A 8 19.37 18.67 -43.58
CA ASP A 8 19.90 19.90 -44.22
C ASP A 8 21.06 20.61 -43.47
N ILE A 9 21.82 19.90 -42.63
CA ILE A 9 22.89 20.49 -41.79
C ILE A 9 24.00 21.16 -42.59
N SER A 10 24.29 20.66 -43.80
CA SER A 10 25.28 21.25 -44.70
C SER A 10 24.93 22.65 -45.20
N SER A 11 23.67 23.09 -45.02
CA SER A 11 23.23 24.45 -45.36
C SER A 11 23.60 25.49 -44.29
N LEU A 12 24.00 25.05 -43.09
CA LEU A 12 24.32 25.91 -41.95
C LEU A 12 25.79 26.32 -41.94
N ASN A 13 26.05 27.56 -41.54
CA ASN A 13 27.42 28.01 -41.26
C ASN A 13 27.86 27.61 -39.83
N TYR A 14 29.16 27.75 -39.54
CA TYR A 14 29.74 27.38 -38.26
C TYR A 14 29.05 28.01 -37.04
N ARG A 15 28.66 29.29 -37.13
CA ARG A 15 28.00 30.00 -36.02
C ARG A 15 26.60 29.44 -35.76
N GLU A 16 25.86 29.15 -36.82
CA GLU A 16 24.54 28.54 -36.72
C GLU A 16 24.61 27.12 -36.16
N LEU A 17 25.64 26.36 -36.52
CA LEU A 17 25.85 25.01 -36.02
C LEU A 17 26.15 25.00 -34.52
N MET A 18 26.98 25.93 -34.04
CA MET A 18 27.28 26.08 -32.61
C MET A 18 26.03 26.44 -31.79
N ILE A 19 25.19 27.33 -32.30
CA ILE A 19 23.91 27.69 -31.65
C ILE A 19 22.96 26.49 -31.64
N LEU A 20 22.92 25.72 -32.73
CA LEU A 20 22.09 24.52 -32.83
C LEU A 20 22.52 23.44 -31.81
N GLU A 21 23.83 23.22 -31.67
CA GLU A 21 24.39 22.27 -30.71
C GLU A 21 24.05 22.66 -29.27
N ASP A 22 24.31 23.91 -28.87
CA ASP A 22 23.96 24.42 -27.54
C ASP A 22 22.45 24.31 -27.26
N ALA A 23 21.60 24.66 -28.23
CA ALA A 23 20.15 24.52 -28.07
C ALA A 23 19.71 23.05 -27.90
N LEU A 24 20.31 22.12 -28.63
CA LEU A 24 20.01 20.68 -28.53
C LEU A 24 20.49 20.10 -27.20
N GLU A 25 21.72 20.43 -26.78
CA GLU A 25 22.28 19.98 -25.50
C GLU A 25 21.43 20.48 -24.33
N ASN A 26 21.11 21.77 -24.31
CA ASN A 26 20.24 22.37 -23.30
C ASN A 26 18.83 21.77 -23.32
N GLY A 27 18.26 21.57 -24.52
CA GLY A 27 16.94 20.97 -24.69
C GLY A 27 16.86 19.54 -24.14
N VAL A 28 17.80 18.69 -24.52
CA VAL A 28 17.89 17.29 -24.05
C VAL A 28 18.11 17.23 -22.54
N THR A 29 19.02 18.06 -22.03
CA THR A 29 19.31 18.14 -20.59
C THR A 29 18.07 18.58 -19.80
N SER A 30 17.36 19.62 -20.28
CA SER A 30 16.12 20.09 -19.65
C SER A 30 15.02 19.03 -19.63
N ILE A 31 14.84 18.30 -20.74
CA ILE A 31 13.85 17.21 -20.82
C ILE A 31 14.20 16.09 -19.84
N ARG A 32 15.47 15.65 -19.82
CA ARG A 32 15.93 14.61 -18.90
C ARG A 32 15.73 15.02 -17.44
N ASN A 33 16.04 16.27 -17.10
CA ASN A 33 15.81 16.80 -15.76
C ASN A 33 14.32 16.75 -15.39
N LYS A 34 13.42 17.20 -16.28
CA LYS A 34 11.97 17.14 -16.04
C LYS A 34 11.47 15.70 -15.86
N GLN A 35 11.96 14.76 -16.67
CA GLN A 35 11.61 13.34 -16.54
C GLN A 35 12.07 12.76 -15.20
N ASN A 36 13.29 13.06 -14.77
CA ASN A 36 13.82 12.63 -13.48
C ASN A 36 13.03 13.23 -12.30
N GLU A 37 12.68 14.51 -12.38
CA GLU A 37 11.85 15.17 -11.37
C GLU A 37 10.47 14.53 -11.25
N PHE A 38 9.82 14.26 -12.38
CA PHE A 38 8.53 13.56 -12.41
C PHE A 38 8.64 12.15 -11.80
N LEU A 39 9.66 11.38 -12.17
CA LEU A 39 9.89 10.05 -11.61
C LEU A 39 10.12 10.11 -10.09
N ARG A 40 10.91 11.08 -9.61
CA ARG A 40 11.17 11.28 -8.18
C ARG A 40 9.88 11.63 -7.42
N MET A 41 9.06 12.51 -7.97
CA MET A 41 7.77 12.88 -7.39
C MET A 41 6.84 11.67 -7.30
N MET A 42 6.73 10.88 -8.38
CA MET A 42 5.89 9.68 -8.41
C MET A 42 6.34 8.65 -7.39
N ARG A 43 7.66 8.38 -7.28
CA ARG A 43 8.20 7.47 -6.26
C ARG A 43 7.86 7.91 -4.83
N LYS A 44 8.06 9.19 -4.52
CA LYS A 44 7.70 9.76 -3.21
C LYS A 44 6.21 9.61 -2.93
N LYS A 45 5.36 9.93 -3.92
CA LYS A 45 3.91 9.80 -3.78
C LYS A 45 3.49 8.36 -3.50
N THR A 46 4.06 7.39 -4.22
CA THR A 46 3.80 5.96 -4.00
C THR A 46 4.23 5.54 -2.60
N GLN A 47 5.44 5.91 -2.16
CA GLN A 47 5.93 5.60 -0.81
C GLN A 47 5.02 6.16 0.28
N SER A 48 4.66 7.46 0.20
CA SER A 48 3.77 8.06 1.19
C SER A 48 2.37 7.42 1.21
N MET A 49 1.86 7.00 0.05
CA MET A 49 0.57 6.31 -0.04
C MET A 49 0.63 4.90 0.56
N GLU A 50 1.74 4.18 0.34
CA GLU A 50 1.98 2.86 0.97
C GLU A 50 2.09 2.98 2.49
N GLU A 51 2.83 3.97 2.99
CA GLU A 51 2.96 4.26 4.42
C GLU A 51 1.60 4.62 5.06
N GLU A 52 0.80 5.47 4.42
CA GLU A 52 -0.54 5.82 4.91
C GLU A 52 -1.47 4.59 4.93
N GLN A 53 -1.43 3.76 3.89
CA GLN A 53 -2.20 2.53 3.85
C GLN A 53 -1.82 1.55 4.95
N GLU A 54 -0.52 1.40 5.25
CA GLU A 54 -0.03 0.58 6.34
C GLU A 54 -0.50 1.12 7.70
N GLN A 55 -0.43 2.43 7.91
CA GLN A 55 -0.92 3.07 9.13
C GLN A 55 -2.42 2.85 9.34
N LEU A 56 -3.23 3.05 8.30
CA LEU A 56 -4.67 2.82 8.35
C LEU A 56 -5.01 1.36 8.65
N ASN A 57 -4.30 0.41 8.02
CA ASN A 57 -4.46 -1.02 8.31
C ASN A 57 -4.08 -1.36 9.75
N CYS A 58 -3.02 -0.75 10.30
CA CYS A 58 -2.64 -0.91 11.70
C CYS A 58 -3.70 -0.35 12.65
N GLN A 59 -4.28 0.80 12.34
CA GLN A 59 -5.37 1.39 13.15
C GLN A 59 -6.63 0.52 13.11
N LEU A 60 -7.01 0.04 11.92
CA LEU A 60 -8.16 -0.85 11.77
C LEU A 60 -8.01 -2.12 12.61
N ARG A 61 -6.84 -2.78 12.52
CA ARG A 61 -6.53 -3.97 13.34
C ARG A 61 -6.61 -3.68 14.84
N GLN A 62 -6.11 -2.53 15.28
CA GLN A 62 -6.19 -2.13 16.69
C GLN A 62 -7.63 -1.90 17.15
N LEU A 63 -8.46 -1.28 16.31
CA LEU A 63 -9.89 -1.08 16.59
C LEU A 63 -10.65 -2.40 16.65
N GLU A 64 -10.38 -3.33 15.73
CA GLU A 64 -10.97 -4.67 15.75
C GLU A 64 -10.64 -5.40 17.06
N ILE A 65 -9.36 -5.44 17.45
CA ILE A 65 -8.93 -6.06 18.71
C ILE A 65 -9.57 -5.35 19.92
N ALA A 66 -9.60 -4.02 19.95
CA ALA A 66 -10.23 -3.27 21.03
C ALA A 66 -11.74 -3.54 21.12
N SER A 67 -12.43 -3.69 19.98
CA SER A 67 -13.85 -4.04 19.94
C SER A 67 -14.10 -5.46 20.47
N MET A 68 -13.25 -6.43 20.10
CA MET A 68 -13.33 -7.80 20.63
C MET A 68 -13.05 -7.85 22.12
N ASN A 69 -12.07 -7.09 22.60
CA ASN A 69 -11.73 -6.99 24.02
C ASN A 69 -12.82 -6.29 24.84
N LYS A 70 -13.45 -5.24 24.31
CA LYS A 70 -14.60 -4.58 24.95
C LYS A 70 -15.79 -5.54 25.05
N ASN A 71 -16.08 -6.28 23.99
CA ASN A 71 -17.11 -7.32 24.01
C ASN A 71 -16.77 -8.43 25.02
N MET A 72 -15.49 -8.83 25.13
CA MET A 72 -15.04 -9.78 26.15
C MET A 72 -15.05 -9.22 27.58
N GLY A 73 -14.85 -7.92 27.77
CA GLY A 73 -14.95 -7.24 29.06
C GLY A 73 -16.38 -7.17 29.58
N GLU A 74 -17.35 -6.84 28.71
CA GLU A 74 -18.79 -6.87 29.03
C GLU A 74 -19.29 -8.31 29.26
N ILE A 75 -18.79 -9.27 28.48
CA ILE A 75 -19.00 -10.70 28.72
C ILE A 75 -18.43 -11.07 30.10
N GLY A 76 -17.17 -10.74 30.39
CA GLY A 76 -16.48 -11.06 31.65
C GLY A 76 -17.17 -10.51 32.91
N GLU A 77 -17.73 -9.29 32.86
CA GLU A 77 -18.54 -8.74 33.96
C GLU A 77 -19.86 -9.49 34.14
N VAL A 78 -20.54 -9.89 33.05
CA VAL A 78 -21.76 -10.70 33.12
C VAL A 78 -21.48 -12.13 33.61
N PHE A 79 -20.30 -12.70 33.31
CA PHE A 79 -19.88 -14.02 33.81
C PHE A 79 -19.45 -13.98 35.29
N GLN A 80 -18.78 -12.92 35.76
CA GLN A 80 -18.43 -12.76 37.18
C GLN A 80 -19.62 -12.44 38.07
N GLN A 81 -20.60 -11.66 37.59
CA GLN A 81 -21.82 -11.40 38.36
C GLN A 81 -22.70 -12.65 38.52
N ARG A 82 -22.50 -13.66 37.65
CA ARG A 82 -23.25 -14.92 37.67
C ARG A 82 -22.68 -15.98 38.62
N GLU A 83 -21.42 -15.88 39.04
CA GLU A 83 -20.82 -16.86 39.98
C GLU A 83 -21.28 -16.67 41.45
N ASN A 84 -21.83 -15.51 41.81
CA ASN A 84 -22.31 -15.24 43.17
C ASN A 84 -23.80 -15.56 43.42
N HIS A 85 -24.53 -16.04 42.41
CA HIS A 85 -25.94 -16.45 42.57
C HIS A 85 -26.07 -17.95 42.32
N GLU A 86 -25.71 -18.71 43.35
CA GLU A 86 -26.35 -19.96 43.75
C GLU A 86 -26.79 -20.91 42.63
N TYR A 87 -26.04 -22.00 42.45
CA TYR A 87 -26.60 -23.35 42.60
C TYR A 87 -27.97 -23.68 41.97
N GLN A 88 -28.35 -23.17 40.79
CA GLN A 88 -29.54 -23.71 40.11
C GLN A 88 -29.62 -23.32 38.63
N ASN A 89 -29.88 -24.34 37.80
CA ASN A 89 -30.21 -24.30 36.37
C ASN A 89 -29.06 -24.62 35.38
N GLN A 90 -28.93 -25.93 35.15
CA GLN A 90 -28.72 -26.58 33.84
C GLN A 90 -27.98 -25.76 32.78
N MET A 91 -26.68 -26.05 32.63
CA MET A 91 -25.83 -25.58 31.53
C MET A 91 -26.26 -26.21 30.18
N PRO A 92 -26.72 -25.46 29.17
CA PRO A 92 -27.12 -26.05 27.89
C PRO A 92 -26.03 -26.06 26.81
N PHE A 93 -24.82 -25.54 27.04
CA PHE A 93 -23.85 -25.38 25.94
C PHE A 93 -22.47 -25.93 26.29
N ALA A 94 -22.31 -27.24 26.12
CA ALA A 94 -21.00 -27.85 25.96
C ALA A 94 -20.37 -27.35 24.64
N PHE A 95 -19.18 -26.76 24.73
CA PHE A 95 -18.34 -26.40 23.59
C PHE A 95 -18.14 -27.61 22.68
N ARG A 96 -18.84 -27.64 21.53
CA ARG A 96 -18.52 -28.58 20.45
C ARG A 96 -17.45 -27.94 19.57
N VAL A 97 -16.19 -28.12 19.96
CA VAL A 97 -15.08 -28.05 18.99
C VAL A 97 -15.33 -29.14 17.95
N GLN A 98 -15.79 -28.76 16.76
CA GLN A 98 -15.68 -29.66 15.62
C GLN A 98 -14.20 -29.76 15.25
N PRO A 99 -13.58 -30.94 15.27
CA PRO A 99 -12.26 -31.09 14.67
C PRO A 99 -12.42 -30.87 13.17
N MET A 100 -11.84 -29.79 12.63
CA MET A 100 -11.59 -29.69 11.20
C MET A 100 -10.54 -30.74 10.86
N GLN A 101 -10.99 -31.95 10.52
CA GLN A 101 -10.10 -32.95 9.94
C GLN A 101 -9.66 -32.45 8.56
N PRO A 102 -8.36 -32.42 8.25
CA PRO A 102 -7.92 -32.20 6.89
C PRO A 102 -8.30 -33.44 6.06
N ASN A 103 -8.96 -33.23 4.92
CA ASN A 103 -9.24 -34.30 3.97
C ASN A 103 -7.91 -34.89 3.47
N LEU A 104 -7.55 -36.06 3.99
CA LEU A 104 -6.56 -36.96 3.42
C LEU A 104 -7.29 -37.88 2.44
N GLN A 105 -7.22 -37.56 1.15
CA GLN A 105 -7.41 -38.53 0.06
C GLN A 105 -6.82 -37.94 -1.24
N GLU A 106 -5.54 -38.25 -1.45
CA GLU A 106 -5.01 -38.55 -2.78
C GLU A 106 -5.68 -39.82 -3.35
N MET A 107 -5.50 -40.01 -4.67
CA MET A 107 -5.92 -41.11 -5.55
C MET A 107 -7.33 -40.88 -6.18
N PHE A 108 -7.49 -40.56 -7.47
CA PHE A 108 -6.79 -41.00 -8.69
C PHE A 108 -6.80 -39.93 -9.77
#